data_AF-A0A0G1H904-F1
#
_entry.id   AF-A0A0G1H904-F1
#
_cell.length_a   1.000
_cell.length_b   1.000
_cell.length_c   1.000
_cell.angle_alpha   90.00
_cell.angle_beta   90.00
_cell.angle_gamma   90.00
#
_symmetry.space_group_name_H-M   'P 1'
#
loop_
_entity.id
_entity.type
_entity.pdbx_description
1 polymer ?
#
loop_
_entity_poly.entity_id
_entity_poly.type
_entity_poly.pdbx_seq_one_letter_code
_entity_poly.pdbx_strand_id
1 'polypeptide(L)'
;MLIIRIVIAIFLGWAAARLIMQSWLSFVAAVVALIGVIRRKQIAVNLGGFALHMATLIVVSVLLWGIDYVSVEWFKLGYATIEIVAFWGILGITVVSNIPNFILHAREGWKMAMDSEYLEKKTRETRRK
;
A
#
# COMPACT_ATOMS: atom_id res chain seq x y z
N MET A 1 -3.32 28.03 -18.00
CA MET A 1 -2.64 26.70 -17.97
C MET A 1 -2.14 26.29 -16.59
N LEU A 2 -1.61 27.19 -15.75
CA LEU A 2 -1.09 26.85 -14.41
C LEU A 2 -2.10 26.13 -13.50
N ILE A 3 -3.34 26.65 -13.40
CA ILE A 3 -4.39 26.06 -12.55
C ILE A 3 -4.69 24.60 -12.93
N ILE A 4 -4.77 24.30 -14.22
CA ILE A 4 -5.01 22.93 -14.71
C ILE A 4 -3.89 21.99 -14.27
N ARG A 5 -2.63 22.43 -14.35
CA ARG A 5 -1.47 21.62 -13.92
C ARG A 5 -1.46 21.39 -12.41
N ILE A 6 -1.86 22.39 -11.61
CA ILE A 6 -2.03 22.23 -10.16
C ILE A 6 -3.09 21.18 -9.83
N VAL A 7 -4.24 21.20 -10.51
CA VAL A 7 -5.31 20.21 -10.30
C VAL A 7 -4.81 18.80 -10.65
N ILE A 8 -4.07 18.65 -11.75
CA ILE A 8 -3.47 17.37 -12.16
C ILE A 8 -2.42 16.91 -11.14
N ALA A 9 -1.59 17.82 -10.61
CA ALA A 9 -0.60 17.50 -9.58
C ALA A 9 -1.24 17.00 -8.29
N ILE A 10 -2.35 17.62 -7.85
CA ILE A 10 -3.12 17.16 -6.68
C ILE A 10 -3.67 15.75 -6.92
N PHE A 11 -4.25 15.50 -8.08
CA PHE A 11 -4.83 14.19 -8.42
C PHE A 11 -3.76 13.09 -8.47
N LEU A 12 -2.63 13.35 -9.13
CA LEU A 12 -1.52 12.41 -9.22
C LEU A 12 -0.85 12.17 -7.86
N GLY A 13 -0.70 13.21 -7.04
CA GLY A 13 -0.19 13.09 -5.67
C GLY A 13 -1.09 12.23 -4.78
N TRP A 14 -2.40 12.39 -4.91
CA TRP A 14 -3.38 11.54 -4.21
C TRP A 14 -3.34 10.08 -4.68
N ALA A 15 -3.26 9.85 -6.00
CA ALA A 15 -3.16 8.50 -6.56
C ALA A 15 -1.87 7.80 -6.11
N ALA A 16 -0.72 8.51 -6.18
CA ALA A 16 0.56 8.02 -5.70
C ALA A 16 0.51 7.67 -4.20
N ALA A 17 -0.13 8.50 -3.39
CA ALA A 17 -0.26 8.24 -1.95
C ALA A 17 -1.04 6.95 -1.66
N ARG A 18 -2.15 6.71 -2.37
CA ARG A 18 -2.92 5.46 -2.22
C ARG A 18 -2.09 4.23 -2.58
N LEU A 19 -1.34 4.33 -3.68
CA LEU A 19 -0.44 3.26 -4.12
C LEU A 19 0.67 3.00 -3.10
N ILE A 20 1.32 4.04 -2.58
CA ILE A 20 2.34 3.90 -1.52
C ILE A 20 1.77 3.23 -0.28
N MET A 21 0.56 3.58 0.14
CA MET A 21 -0.05 2.91 1.32
C MET A 21 -0.38 1.45 1.03
N GLN A 22 -0.86 1.14 -0.17
CA GLN A 22 -1.14 -0.24 -0.57
C GLN A 22 0.14 -1.08 -0.69
N SER A 23 1.25 -0.52 -1.19
CA SER A 23 2.53 -1.23 -1.20
C SER A 23 3.03 -1.49 0.21
N TRP A 24 2.95 -0.51 1.12
CA TRP A 24 3.37 -0.69 2.51
C TRP A 24 2.56 -1.78 3.23
N LEU A 25 1.24 -1.77 3.07
CA LEU A 25 0.36 -2.81 3.63
C LEU A 25 0.69 -4.19 3.06
N SER A 26 0.91 -4.28 1.75
CA SER A 26 1.28 -5.54 1.08
C SER A 26 2.65 -6.03 1.55
N PHE A 27 3.61 -5.12 1.74
CA PHE A 27 4.93 -5.46 2.25
C PHE A 27 4.86 -6.05 3.66
N VAL A 28 4.13 -5.41 4.58
CA VAL A 28 3.96 -5.93 5.94
C VAL A 28 3.28 -7.30 5.92
N ALA A 29 2.22 -7.46 5.12
CA ALA A 29 1.51 -8.72 5.03
C ALA A 29 2.38 -9.83 4.41
N ALA A 30 3.22 -9.51 3.42
CA ALA A 30 4.22 -10.43 2.88
C ALA A 30 5.22 -10.86 3.97
N VAL A 31 5.76 -9.92 4.75
CA VAL A 31 6.70 -10.24 5.84
C VAL A 31 6.04 -11.14 6.89
N VAL A 32 4.80 -10.84 7.28
CA VAL A 32 4.02 -11.65 8.23
C VAL A 32 3.80 -13.06 7.70
N ALA A 33 3.40 -13.19 6.43
CA ALA A 33 3.22 -14.48 5.77
C ALA A 33 4.54 -15.27 5.71
N LEU A 34 5.65 -14.61 5.37
CA LEU A 34 6.98 -15.20 5.34
C LEU A 34 7.40 -15.73 6.72
N ILE A 35 7.15 -14.98 7.80
CA ILE A 35 7.40 -15.43 9.18
C ILE A 35 6.59 -16.68 9.49
N GLY A 36 5.32 -16.74 9.05
CA GLY A 36 4.47 -17.92 9.17
C GLY A 36 5.06 -19.16 8.47
N VAL A 37 5.58 -18.98 7.25
CA VAL A 37 6.29 -20.04 6.49
C VAL A 37 7.53 -20.52 7.24
N ILE A 38 8.39 -19.59 7.71
CA ILE A 38 9.62 -19.91 8.46
C ILE A 38 9.30 -20.72 9.73
N ARG A 39 8.20 -20.36 10.42
CA ARG A 39 7.72 -21.07 11.61
C ARG A 39 6.97 -22.38 11.31
N ARG A 40 6.90 -22.78 10.04
CA ARG A 40 6.21 -23.99 9.54
C ARG A 40 4.73 -24.09 9.94
N LYS A 41 4.08 -22.98 10.29
CA LYS A 41 2.64 -22.94 10.52
C LYS A 41 1.94 -22.69 9.19
N GLN A 42 0.96 -23.52 8.83
CA GLN A 42 0.07 -23.31 7.67
C GLN A 42 0.80 -22.90 6.37
N ILE A 43 1.84 -23.66 6.01
CA ILE A 43 2.80 -23.31 4.94
C ILE A 43 2.11 -22.96 3.62
N ALA A 44 1.14 -23.76 3.18
CA ALA A 44 0.45 -23.52 1.90
C ALA A 44 -0.32 -22.18 1.87
N VAL A 45 -1.00 -21.83 2.96
CA VAL A 45 -1.78 -20.58 3.07
C VAL A 45 -0.84 -19.38 3.13
N ASN A 46 0.23 -19.49 3.93
CA ASN A 46 1.21 -18.42 4.09
C ASN A 46 2.06 -18.20 2.83
N LEU A 47 2.41 -19.25 2.09
CA LEU A 47 3.13 -19.12 0.82
C LEU A 47 2.25 -18.47 -0.27
N GLY A 48 0.97 -18.86 -0.33
CA GLY A 48 -0.01 -18.23 -1.24
C GLY A 48 -0.23 -16.74 -0.93
N GLY A 49 -0.39 -16.40 0.36
CA GLY A 49 -0.47 -15.01 0.81
C GLY A 49 0.78 -14.21 0.46
N PHE A 50 1.96 -14.76 0.73
CA PHE A 50 3.24 -14.14 0.37
C PHE A 50 3.33 -13.83 -1.13
N ALA A 51 3.04 -14.81 -1.99
CA ALA A 51 3.08 -14.64 -3.44
C ALA A 51 2.12 -13.56 -3.94
N LEU A 52 0.90 -13.52 -3.40
CA LEU A 52 -0.09 -12.50 -3.73
C LEU A 52 0.36 -11.10 -3.35
N HIS A 53 0.93 -10.94 -2.15
CA HIS A 53 1.45 -9.66 -1.69
C HIS A 53 2.67 -9.20 -2.50
N MET A 54 3.55 -10.12 -2.91
CA MET A 54 4.65 -9.82 -3.83
C MET A 54 4.14 -9.39 -5.22
N ALA A 55 3.12 -10.05 -5.76
CA ALA A 55 2.49 -9.63 -7.01
C ALA A 55 1.88 -8.22 -6.89
N THR A 56 1.25 -7.92 -5.76
CA THR A 56 0.69 -6.60 -5.48
C THR A 56 1.79 -5.53 -5.44
N LEU A 57 2.92 -5.81 -4.78
CA LEU A 57 4.07 -4.91 -4.76
C LEU A 57 4.58 -4.61 -6.17
N ILE A 58 4.72 -5.63 -7.02
CA ILE A 58 5.17 -5.46 -8.41
C ILE A 58 4.20 -4.55 -9.18
N VAL A 59 2.90 -4.83 -9.12
CA VAL A 59 1.87 -4.02 -9.79
C VAL A 59 1.91 -2.58 -9.31
N VAL A 60 1.98 -2.37 -8.00
CA VAL A 60 2.04 -1.02 -7.41
C VAL A 60 3.31 -0.28 -7.82
N SER A 61 4.47 -0.94 -7.85
CA SER A 61 5.72 -0.34 -8.32
C SER A 61 5.63 0.11 -9.78
N VAL A 62 5.05 -0.71 -10.66
CA VAL A 62 4.83 -0.34 -12.07
C VAL A 62 3.89 0.86 -12.19
N LEU A 63 2.82 0.92 -11.39
CA LEU A 63 1.90 2.05 -11.39
C LEU A 63 2.54 3.33 -10.88
N LEU A 64 3.35 3.26 -9.82
CA LEU A 64 4.09 4.42 -9.30
C LEU A 64 5.08 4.96 -10.33
N TRP A 65 5.80 4.07 -11.01
CA TRP A 65 6.68 4.45 -12.12
C TRP A 65 5.89 5.10 -13.27
N GLY A 66 4.72 4.57 -13.62
CA GLY A 66 3.84 5.16 -14.63
C GLY A 66 3.34 6.55 -14.25
N ILE A 67 2.98 6.78 -12.98
CA ILE A 67 2.59 8.10 -12.48
C ILE A 67 3.75 9.08 -12.59
N ASP A 68 4.96 8.68 -12.19
CA ASP A 68 6.15 9.52 -12.32
C ASP A 68 6.42 9.88 -13.78
N TYR A 69 6.45 8.88 -14.67
CA TYR A 69 6.66 9.08 -16.11
C TYR A 69 5.64 10.05 -16.73
N VAL A 70 4.34 9.85 -16.46
CA VAL A 70 3.27 10.71 -16.98
C VAL A 70 3.35 12.12 -16.39
N SER A 71 3.70 12.24 -15.11
CA SER A 71 3.86 13.54 -14.44
C SER A 71 4.93 14.38 -15.11
N VAL A 72 6.09 13.79 -15.41
CA VAL A 72 7.23 14.50 -16.00
C VAL A 72 7.05 14.71 -17.50
N GLU A 73 6.74 13.66 -18.28
CA GLU A 73 6.83 13.77 -19.74
C GLU A 73 5.58 14.38 -20.38
N TRP A 74 4.40 14.12 -19.83
CA TRP A 74 3.16 14.57 -20.46
C TRP A 74 2.68 15.88 -19.87
N PHE A 75 2.80 16.04 -18.55
CA PHE A 75 2.31 17.22 -17.84
C PHE A 75 3.42 18.20 -17.44
N LYS A 76 4.70 17.83 -17.63
CA LYS A 76 5.86 18.64 -17.26
C LYS A 76 5.75 19.12 -15.80
N LEU A 77 5.20 18.31 -14.90
CA LEU A 77 5.11 18.67 -13.50
C LEU A 77 6.53 18.75 -12.93
N GLY A 78 6.85 19.85 -12.23
CA GLY A 78 8.20 20.07 -11.68
C GLY A 78 8.93 21.32 -12.18
N TYR A 79 8.40 22.01 -13.20
CA TYR A 79 8.97 23.28 -13.66
C TYR A 79 8.51 24.49 -12.84
N ALA A 80 7.46 24.34 -12.03
CA ALA A 80 6.97 25.37 -11.12
C ALA A 80 6.94 24.84 -9.68
N THR A 81 7.52 25.60 -8.75
CA THR A 81 7.63 25.24 -7.32
C THR A 81 6.28 24.86 -6.69
N ILE A 82 5.20 25.54 -7.10
CA ILE A 82 3.86 25.30 -6.53
C ILE A 82 3.25 23.93 -6.91
N GLU A 83 3.59 23.40 -8.09
CA GLU A 83 3.13 22.08 -8.55
C GLU A 83 3.81 20.96 -7.73
N ILE A 84 5.11 21.12 -7.45
CA ILE A 84 5.89 20.23 -6.59
C ILE A 84 5.31 20.23 -5.17
N VAL A 85 5.08 21.41 -4.60
CA VAL A 85 4.52 21.55 -3.24
C VAL A 85 3.13 20.91 -3.15
N ALA A 86 2.27 21.09 -4.17
CA ALA A 86 0.94 20.48 -4.19
C ALA A 86 1.00 18.95 -4.24
N PHE A 87 1.84 18.39 -5.12
CA PHE A 87 2.02 16.94 -5.25
C PHE A 87 2.55 16.32 -3.95
N TRP A 88 3.68 16.81 -3.44
CA TRP A 88 4.32 16.27 -2.24
C TRP A 88 3.53 16.55 -0.97
N GLY A 89 2.85 17.69 -0.89
CA GLY A 89 1.98 18.04 0.23
C GLY A 89 0.81 17.08 0.37
N ILE A 90 0.09 16.81 -0.73
CA ILE A 90 -1.02 15.85 -0.74
C ILE A 90 -0.53 14.44 -0.42
N LEU A 91 0.62 14.05 -0.98
CA LEU A 91 1.23 12.75 -0.71
C LEU A 91 1.55 12.60 0.78
N GLY A 92 2.26 13.56 1.36
CA GLY A 92 2.64 13.53 2.78
C GLY A 92 1.44 13.50 3.71
N ILE A 93 0.44 14.36 3.51
CA ILE A 93 -0.77 14.41 4.34
C ILE A 93 -1.53 13.07 4.28
N THR A 94 -1.67 12.50 3.08
CA THR A 94 -2.41 11.24 2.88
C THR A 94 -1.69 10.06 3.52
N VAL A 95 -0.35 10.02 3.42
CA VAL A 95 0.46 9.00 4.09
C VAL A 95 0.35 9.14 5.62
N VAL A 96 0.55 10.34 6.16
CA VAL A 96 0.53 10.56 7.62
C VAL A 96 -0.84 10.22 8.23
N SER A 97 -1.93 10.65 7.58
CA SER A 97 -3.29 10.38 8.07
C SER A 97 -3.66 8.90 8.09
N ASN A 98 -2.98 8.05 7.32
CA ASN A 98 -3.26 6.62 7.26
C ASN A 98 -2.31 5.76 8.13
N ILE A 99 -1.35 6.37 8.83
CA ILE A 99 -0.47 5.67 9.80
C ILE A 99 -1.26 4.87 10.85
N PRO A 100 -2.34 5.40 11.48
CA PRO A 100 -3.09 4.63 12.48
C PRO A 100 -3.71 3.34 11.89
N ASN A 101 -4.30 3.44 10.69
CA ASN A 101 -4.88 2.29 9.98
C ASN A 101 -3.81 1.25 9.65
N PHE A 102 -2.62 1.70 9.26
CA PHE A 102 -1.47 0.83 8.99
C PHE A 102 -1.05 0.05 10.24
N ILE A 103 -0.93 0.71 11.40
CA ILE A 103 -0.56 0.06 12.66
C ILE A 103 -1.59 -1.02 13.05
N LEU A 104 -2.89 -0.74 12.86
CA LEU A 104 -3.95 -1.71 13.15
C LEU A 104 -3.85 -2.96 12.27
N HIS A 105 -3.67 -2.79 10.95
CA HIS A 105 -3.53 -3.90 10.01
C HIS A 105 -2.28 -4.75 10.31
N ALA A 106 -1.15 -4.10 10.59
CA ALA A 106 0.09 -4.79 10.96
C ALA A 106 -0.09 -5.63 12.23
N ARG A 107 -0.77 -5.07 13.25
CA ARG A 107 -1.06 -5.78 14.50
C ARG A 107 -2.00 -6.96 14.28
N GLU A 108 -3.03 -6.82 13.46
CA GLU A 108 -3.95 -7.91 13.13
C GLU A 108 -3.26 -9.04 12.36
N GLY A 109 -2.48 -8.70 11.34
CA GLY A 109 -1.69 -9.69 10.58
C GLY A 109 -0.72 -10.45 11.49
N TRP A 110 -0.04 -9.74 12.38
CA TRP A 110 0.86 -10.36 13.36
C TRP A 110 0.13 -11.36 14.27
N LYS A 111 -1.04 -10.98 14.80
CA LYS A 111 -1.84 -11.90 15.63
C LYS A 111 -2.23 -13.16 14.85
N MET A 112 -2.64 -13.03 13.60
CA MET A 112 -2.95 -14.19 12.76
C MET A 112 -1.74 -15.11 12.56
N ALA A 113 -0.57 -14.56 12.27
CA ALA A 113 0.62 -15.39 12.07
C ALA A 113 1.12 -16.09 13.35
N MET A 114 0.86 -15.50 14.52
CA MET A 114 1.31 -16.04 15.81
C MET A 114 0.34 -17.04 16.43
N ASP A 115 -0.97 -16.76 16.34
CA ASP A 115 -2.04 -17.45 17.06
C ASP A 115 -3.03 -18.13 16.10
N SER A 116 -2.94 -19.46 16.01
CA SER A 116 -3.81 -20.28 15.16
C SER A 116 -5.26 -20.32 15.64
N GLU A 117 -5.51 -20.17 16.94
CA GLU A 117 -6.85 -20.18 17.52
C GLU A 117 -7.60 -18.89 17.18
N TYR A 118 -6.88 -17.77 17.19
CA TYR A 118 -7.39 -16.47 16.71
C TYR A 118 -7.77 -16.50 15.22
N LEU A 119 -6.94 -17.13 14.38
CA LEU A 119 -7.23 -17.33 12.95
C LEU A 119 -8.50 -18.14 12.71
N GLU A 120 -8.67 -19.27 13.42
CA GLU A 120 -9.86 -20.09 13.30
C GLU A 120 -11.13 -19.33 13.70
N LYS A 121 -11.07 -18.59 14.80
CA LYS A 121 -12.20 -17.76 15.25
C LYS A 121 -12.59 -16.72 14.21
N LYS A 122 -11.63 -15.96 13.67
CA LYS A 122 -11.89 -14.93 12.65
C LYS A 122 -12.41 -15.53 11.34
N THR A 123 -11.91 -16.70 10.96
CA THR A 123 -12.38 -17.42 9.76
C THR A 123 -13.83 -17.90 9.93
N ARG A 124 -14.21 -18.38 11.12
CA ARG A 124 -15.60 -18.77 11.44
C ARG A 124 -16.54 -17.56 11.47
N GLU A 125 -16.11 -16.43 11.99
CA GLU A 125 -16.89 -15.18 11.97
C GLU A 125 -17.12 -14.67 10.55
N THR A 126 -16.11 -14.78 9.68
CA THR A 126 -16.22 -14.35 8.27
C THR A 126 -17.15 -15.25 7.46
N ARG A 127 -17.26 -16.55 7.78
CA ARG A 127 -18.20 -17.48 7.13
C ARG A 127 -19.67 -17.32 7.58
N ARG A 128 -19.92 -16.59 8.67
CA ARG A 128 -21.28 -16.36 9.21
C ARG A 128 -21.91 -15.05 8.71
N LYS A 129 -21.13 -14.20 8.04
CA LYS A 129 -21.60 -12.99 7.37
C LYS A 129 -21.79 -13.27 5.90
#